data_AF-A0A926TG49-F1
#
_entry.id   AF-A0A926TG49-F1
#
_cell.length_a   1.000
_cell.length_b   1.000
_cell.length_c   1.000
_cell.angle_alpha   90.00
_cell.angle_beta   90.00
_cell.angle_gamma   90.00
#
_symmetry.space_group_name_H-M   'P 1'
#
loop_
_entity.id
_entity.type
_entity.pdbx_description
1 polymer ?
#
loop_
_entity_poly.entity_id
_entity_poly.type
_entity_poly.pdbx_seq_one_letter_code
_entity_poly.pdbx_strand_id
1 'polypeptide(L)' 'MIGKAALLEAIAGTNRGLLATDSKKQAILSAIAQLEDHNPTSRPVEAGSL' A
#
# COMPACT_ATOMS: atom_id res chain seq x y z
N MET A 1 -3.34 10.80 6.12
CA MET A 1 -2.60 9.55 6.44
C MET A 1 -1.22 9.65 5.83
N ILE A 2 -0.17 9.52 6.64
CA ILE A 2 1.22 9.42 6.16
C ILE A 2 1.32 8.16 5.28
N GLY A 3 2.12 8.21 4.20
CA GLY A 3 2.34 7.07 3.30
C GLY A 3 1.21 6.73 2.31
N LYS A 4 -0.07 7.00 2.64
CA LYS A 4 -1.22 6.61 1.78
C LYS A 4 -1.16 7.23 0.39
N ALA A 5 -0.83 8.53 0.29
CA ALA A 5 -0.72 9.20 -1.00
C ALA A 5 0.39 8.61 -1.88
N ALA A 6 1.53 8.27 -1.27
CA ALA A 6 2.66 7.67 -1.96
C ALA A 6 2.32 6.27 -2.50
N LEU A 7 1.60 5.44 -1.73
CA LEU A 7 1.11 4.15 -2.21
C LEU A 7 0.12 4.32 -3.38
N LEU A 8 -0.80 5.27 -3.29
CA LEU A 8 -1.78 5.54 -4.36
C LEU A 8 -1.11 5.99 -5.66
N GLU A 9 -0.11 6.87 -5.57
CA GLU A 9 0.75 7.25 -6.70
C GLU A 9 1.48 6.04 -7.28
N ALA A 10 2.11 5.20 -6.45
CA ALA A 10 2.88 4.04 -6.90
C ALA A 10 2.03 2.99 -7.64
N ILE A 11 0.77 2.82 -7.25
CA ILE A 11 -0.14 1.87 -7.91
C ILE A 11 -0.92 2.49 -9.08
N ALA A 12 -0.88 3.82 -9.23
CA ALA A 12 -1.56 4.51 -10.32
C ALA A 12 -1.03 4.03 -11.67
N GLY A 13 -1.93 3.79 -12.62
CA GLY A 13 -1.56 3.35 -13.97
C GLY A 13 -1.03 1.92 -14.08
N THR A 14 -1.05 1.11 -13.01
CA THR A 14 -0.64 -0.31 -13.08
C THR A 14 -1.66 -1.22 -13.76
N ASN A 15 -2.88 -0.72 -14.03
CA ASN A 15 -4.02 -1.47 -14.57
C ASN A 15 -4.22 -2.83 -13.86
N ARG A 16 -4.59 -2.78 -12.57
CA ARG A 16 -4.77 -3.96 -11.70
C ARG A 16 -3.51 -4.85 -11.62
N GLY A 17 -2.32 -4.26 -11.82
CA GLY A 17 -1.05 -4.98 -11.84
C GLY A 17 -0.62 -5.53 -13.20
N LEU A 18 -1.45 -5.45 -14.24
CA LEU A 18 -1.10 -5.92 -15.59
C LEU A 18 0.12 -5.20 -16.19
N LEU A 19 0.31 -3.93 -15.82
CA LEU A 19 1.42 -3.08 -16.29
C LEU A 19 2.54 -2.92 -15.25
N ALA A 20 2.50 -3.70 -14.17
CA ALA A 20 3.51 -3.67 -13.12
C ALA A 20 4.72 -4.54 -13.49
N THR A 21 5.83 -3.89 -13.84
CA THR A 21 7.14 -4.56 -13.96
C THR A 21 7.66 -4.98 -12.60
N ASP A 22 8.67 -5.85 -12.54
CA ASP A 22 9.19 -6.33 -11.24
C ASP A 22 9.78 -5.20 -10.39
N SER A 23 10.40 -4.20 -11.01
CA SER A 23 10.83 -2.98 -10.31
C SER A 23 9.65 -2.19 -9.73
N LYS A 24 8.54 -2.05 -10.47
CA LYS A 24 7.32 -1.41 -9.95
C LYS A 24 6.73 -2.20 -8.79
N LYS A 25 6.71 -3.54 -8.88
CA LYS A 25 6.25 -4.41 -7.78
C LYS A 25 7.09 -4.18 -6.52
N GLN A 26 8.41 -4.12 -6.65
CA GLN A 26 9.30 -3.85 -5.53
C GLN A 26 9.02 -2.48 -4.89
N ALA A 27 8.85 -1.43 -5.71
CA ALA A 27 8.53 -0.09 -5.21
C ALA A 27 7.17 -0.05 -4.48
N ILE A 28 6.15 -0.74 -5.02
CA ILE A 28 4.83 -0.87 -4.38
C ILE A 28 4.94 -1.61 -3.05
N LEU A 29 5.69 -2.71 -2.98
CA LEU A 29 5.90 -3.47 -1.75
C LEU A 29 6.60 -2.62 -0.68
N SER A 30 7.61 -1.82 -1.05
CA SER A 30 8.25 -0.87 -0.13
C SER A 30 7.29 0.21 0.36
N ALA A 31 6.43 0.76 -0.51
CA ALA A 31 5.42 1.74 -0.12
C ALA A 31 4.34 1.15 0.81
N ILE A 32 3.96 -0.12 0.61
CA ILE A 32 3.06 -0.85 1.52
C ILE A 32 3.70 -0.99 2.90
N ALA A 33 4.95 -1.46 2.99
CA ALA A 33 5.63 -1.63 4.26
C ALA A 33 5.69 -0.31 5.06
N GLN A 34 6.05 0.79 4.41
CA GLN A 34 6.07 2.12 5.03
C GLN A 34 4.68 2.59 5.51
N LEU A 35 3.61 2.24 4.79
CA LEU A 35 2.25 2.56 5.22
C LEU A 35 1.84 1.73 6.44
N GLU A 36 2.20 0.44 6.44
CA GLU A 36 1.88 -0.48 7.54
C GLU A 36 2.62 -0.13 8.84
N ASP A 37 3.83 0.45 8.77
CA ASP A 37 4.53 0.99 9.95
C ASP A 37 3.72 2.06 10.71
N HIS A 38 2.76 2.70 10.01
CA HIS A 38 1.87 3.71 10.56
C HIS A 38 0.42 3.23 10.70
N ASN A 39 0.14 1.95 10.45
CA ASN A 39 -1.21 1.41 10.56
C ASN A 39 -1.56 1.20 12.05
N PRO A 40 -2.47 2.00 12.63
CA PRO A 40 -2.86 1.85 14.04
C PRO A 40 -3.68 0.57 14.28
N THR A 41 -4.15 -0.07 13.20
CA THR A 41 -5.07 -1.19 13.22
C THR A 41 -4.56 -2.30 12.29
N SER A 42 -3.50 -2.99 12.71
CA SER A 42 -2.85 -4.05 11.91
C SER A 42 -3.77 -5.23 11.57
N ARG A 43 -4.93 -5.33 12.24
CA ARG A 43 -5.97 -6.35 12.04
C ARG A 43 -7.35 -5.69 11.98
N PRO A 44 -7.66 -4.98 10.87
CA PRO A 44 -8.82 -4.10 10.82
C PRO A 44 -10.16 -4.85 10.80
N VAL A 45 -10.18 -6.11 10.36
CA VAL A 45 -11.40 -6.94 10.33
C VAL A 45 -11.74 -7.43 11.74
N GLU A 46 -10.71 -7.78 12.52
CA GLU A 46 -10.84 -8.28 13.88
C GLU A 46 -10.99 -7.15 14.91
N ALA A 47 -10.58 -5.93 14.58
CA ALA A 47 -10.60 -4.78 15.48
C ALA A 47 -12.02 -4.30 15.86
N GLY A 48 -13.07 -4.76 15.18
CA GLY A 48 -14.45 -4.35 15.46
C GLY A 48 -14.72 -2.88 15.14
N SER A 49 -15.66 -2.25 15.85
CA SER A 49 -15.94 -0.81 15.73
C SER A 49 -14.96 -0.03 16.61
N LEU A 50 -13.83 0.38 16.04
CA LEU A 50 -12.97 1.39 16.64
C LEU A 50 -13.58 2.78 16.51
#